data_AF-A0A662M444-F1
#
_entry.id   AF-A0A662M444-F1
#
_cell.length_a   1.000
_cell.length_b   1.000
_cell.length_c   1.000
_cell.angle_alpha   90.00
_cell.angle_beta   90.00
_cell.angle_gamma   90.00
#
_symmetry.space_group_name_H-M   'P 1'
#
loop_
_entity.id
_entity.type
_entity.pdbx_description
1 polymer ?
#
loop_
_entity_poly.entity_id
_entity_poly.type
_entity_poly.pdbx_seq_one_letter_code
_entity_poly.pdbx_strand_id
1 'polypeptide(L)'
;MKTTISYPTKEAMGKTGSWRVFRPVLHEDKCIKCWMCWVFCPESAIRKEDFPKIDYDFCKGCGVCANECPVNAIEMRREEK
;
A
#
# COMPACT_ATOMS: atom_id res chain seq x y z
N MET A 1 10.41 -8.87 13.20
CA MET A 1 9.27 -8.88 14.14
C MET A 1 8.05 -9.41 13.40
N LYS A 2 7.38 -10.45 13.92
CA LYS A 2 6.20 -11.05 13.28
C LYS A 2 4.94 -10.43 13.91
N THR A 3 4.18 -9.67 13.13
CA THR A 3 2.91 -9.06 13.57
C THR A 3 1.76 -10.05 13.44
N THR A 4 0.64 -9.79 14.11
CA THR A 4 -0.61 -10.59 14.00
C THR A 4 -1.41 -10.33 12.71
N ILE A 5 -0.98 -9.36 11.88
CA ILE A 5 -1.59 -9.09 10.58
C ILE A 5 -1.51 -10.31 9.65
N SER A 6 -2.65 -10.67 9.08
CA SER A 6 -2.74 -11.56 7.92
C SER A 6 -2.42 -10.78 6.64
N TYR A 7 -1.34 -11.17 5.98
CA TYR A 7 -0.97 -10.62 4.68
C TYR A 7 -1.67 -11.39 3.55
N PRO A 8 -2.02 -10.72 2.44
CA PRO A 8 -2.63 -11.38 1.31
C PRO A 8 -1.66 -12.39 0.67
N THR A 9 -2.20 -13.50 0.18
CA THR A 9 -1.49 -14.57 -0.56
C THR A 9 -2.20 -14.86 -1.87
N LYS A 10 -1.48 -15.50 -2.80
CA LYS A 10 -2.04 -15.90 -4.10
C LYS A 10 -2.89 -17.15 -3.89
N GLU A 11 -4.21 -16.97 -3.89
CA GLU A 11 -5.20 -18.05 -3.72
C GLU A 11 -6.10 -18.19 -4.96
N ALA A 12 -7.34 -18.67 -4.79
CA ALA A 12 -8.31 -18.89 -5.87
C ALA A 12 -8.56 -17.66 -6.76
N MET A 13 -8.51 -16.44 -6.21
CA MET A 13 -8.69 -15.19 -6.97
C MET A 13 -7.38 -14.68 -7.61
N GLY A 14 -6.25 -15.36 -7.42
CA GLY A 14 -4.96 -14.97 -7.95
C GLY A 14 -4.40 -13.68 -7.34
N LYS A 15 -3.73 -12.86 -8.16
CA LYS A 15 -3.15 -11.57 -7.78
C LYS A 15 -4.16 -10.45 -8.01
N THR A 16 -4.67 -9.84 -6.94
CA THR A 16 -5.71 -8.79 -6.99
C THR A 16 -5.18 -7.42 -7.45
N GLY A 17 -3.87 -7.27 -7.64
CA GLY A 17 -3.26 -6.03 -8.08
C GLY A 17 -3.71 -5.55 -9.46
N SER A 18 -4.18 -6.48 -10.31
CA SER A 18 -4.74 -6.17 -11.63
C SER A 18 -6.03 -5.34 -11.60
N TRP A 19 -6.66 -5.17 -10.43
CA TRP A 19 -7.93 -4.45 -10.29
C TRP A 19 -7.75 -2.93 -10.24
N ARG A 20 -6.51 -2.45 -10.09
CA ARG A 20 -6.20 -1.02 -9.97
C ARG A 20 -6.49 -0.26 -11.25
N VAL A 21 -7.07 0.93 -11.08
CA VAL A 21 -7.01 2.03 -12.07
C VAL A 21 -5.93 3.06 -11.68
N PHE A 22 -5.69 3.20 -10.38
CA PHE A 22 -4.65 4.07 -9.81
C PHE A 22 -3.78 3.28 -8.84
N ARG A 23 -2.49 3.62 -8.74
CA ARG A 23 -1.53 3.09 -7.75
C ARG A 23 -1.03 4.19 -6.82
N PRO A 24 -0.87 3.89 -5.52
CA PRO A 24 -0.13 4.76 -4.62
C PRO A 24 1.36 4.70 -4.95
N VAL A 25 2.05 5.85 -4.96
CA VAL A 25 3.49 5.99 -5.10
C VAL A 25 4.00 6.71 -3.87
N LEU A 26 4.94 6.09 -3.15
CA LEU A 26 5.57 6.68 -1.97
C LEU A 26 6.73 7.61 -2.38
N HIS A 27 6.72 8.81 -1.84
CA HIS A 27 7.81 9.79 -1.88
C HIS A 27 8.60 9.68 -0.56
N GLU A 28 9.72 8.94 -0.59
CA GLU A 28 10.51 8.63 0.61
C GLU A 28 11.10 9.89 1.26
N ASP A 29 11.41 10.92 0.49
CA ASP A 29 11.90 12.23 0.95
C ASP A 29 10.92 12.96 1.88
N LYS A 30 9.62 12.68 1.76
CA LYS A 30 8.56 13.26 2.60
C LYS A 30 8.14 12.33 3.74
N CYS A 31 8.49 11.06 3.68
CA CYS A 31 7.95 10.06 4.58
C CYS A 31 8.60 10.14 5.97
N ILE A 32 7.81 10.49 6.99
CA ILE A 32 8.26 10.54 8.39
C ILE A 32 8.18 9.19 9.13
N LYS A 33 7.97 8.08 8.41
CA LYS A 33 7.85 6.71 8.95
C LYS A 33 6.85 6.60 10.12
N CYS A 34 5.70 7.28 10.05
CA CYS A 34 4.63 7.20 11.05
C CYS A 34 3.79 5.91 10.96
N TRP A 35 3.90 5.16 9.86
CA TRP A 35 3.23 3.87 9.60
C TRP A 35 1.69 3.90 9.56
N MET A 36 1.08 5.08 9.48
CA MET A 36 -0.38 5.20 9.40
C MET A 36 -0.96 4.52 8.16
N CYS A 37 -0.28 4.66 7.02
CA CYS A 37 -0.63 3.95 5.78
C CYS A 37 -0.63 2.42 5.95
N TRP A 38 0.30 1.88 6.74
CA TRP A 38 0.37 0.44 7.03
C TRP A 38 -0.79 -0.01 7.91
N VAL A 39 -1.16 0.76 8.95
CA VAL A 39 -2.27 0.44 9.86
C VAL A 39 -3.62 0.46 9.13
N PHE A 40 -3.85 1.46 8.28
CA PHE A 40 -5.15 1.64 7.62
C PHE A 40 -5.31 0.92 6.29
N CYS A 41 -4.29 0.22 5.80
CA CYS A 41 -4.43 -0.52 4.53
C CYS A 41 -5.45 -1.65 4.70
N PRO A 42 -6.64 -1.59 4.06
CA PRO A 42 -7.69 -2.59 4.27
C PRO A 42 -7.32 -3.97 3.69
N GLU A 43 -6.34 -4.00 2.78
CA GLU A 43 -5.85 -5.21 2.13
C GLU A 43 -4.58 -5.76 2.79
N SER A 44 -4.05 -5.10 3.83
CA SER A 44 -2.74 -5.42 4.41
C SER A 44 -1.62 -5.50 3.36
N ALA A 45 -1.74 -4.74 2.26
CA ALA A 45 -0.83 -4.78 1.11
C ALA A 45 0.39 -3.85 1.27
N ILE A 46 0.71 -3.42 2.49
CA ILE A 46 1.88 -2.59 2.78
C ILE A 46 2.77 -3.36 3.76
N ARG A 47 4.08 -3.41 3.51
CA ARG A 47 5.07 -4.08 4.35
C ARG A 47 5.91 -3.06 5.10
N LYS A 48 6.28 -3.41 6.33
CA LYS A 48 7.23 -2.63 7.16
C LYS A 48 8.66 -3.05 6.80
N GLU A 49 9.25 -2.38 5.82
CA GLU A 49 10.69 -2.44 5.52
C GLU A 49 11.36 -1.15 6.03
N ASP A 50 12.40 -0.63 5.36
CA ASP A 50 13.00 0.67 5.74
C ASP A 50 12.00 1.83 5.57
N PHE A 51 11.25 1.79 4.48
CA PHE A 51 10.07 2.62 4.22
C PHE A 51 8.83 1.74 3.98
N PRO A 52 7.60 2.30 4.06
CA PRO A 52 6.40 1.58 3.68
C PRO A 52 6.46 1.07 2.24
N LYS A 53 6.55 -0.24 2.07
CA LYS A 53 6.61 -0.87 0.74
C LYS A 53 5.25 -1.41 0.34
N ILE A 54 4.71 -0.91 -0.75
CA ILE A 54 3.43 -1.36 -1.30
C ILE A 54 3.64 -2.64 -2.11
N ASP A 55 2.89 -3.68 -1.79
CA ASP A 55 2.80 -4.91 -2.54
C ASP A 55 1.80 -4.72 -3.71
N TYR A 56 2.32 -4.38 -4.88
CA TYR A 56 1.52 -4.17 -6.08
C TYR A 56 0.94 -5.46 -6.67
N ASP A 57 1.29 -6.65 -6.17
CA ASP A 57 0.59 -7.87 -6.58
C ASP A 57 -0.81 -7.96 -5.97
N PHE A 58 -1.06 -7.27 -4.84
CA PHE A 58 -2.33 -7.34 -4.11
C PHE A 58 -3.00 -5.98 -3.86
N CYS A 59 -2.26 -4.87 -3.92
CA CYS A 59 -2.80 -3.54 -3.75
C CYS A 59 -3.95 -3.27 -4.74
N LYS A 60 -5.13 -2.90 -4.26
CA LYS A 60 -6.30 -2.58 -5.11
C LYS A 60 -6.41 -1.09 -5.49
N GLY A 61 -5.48 -0.26 -5.02
CA GLY A 61 -5.43 1.15 -5.43
C GLY A 61 -6.55 2.02 -4.85
N CYS A 62 -7.09 1.66 -3.68
CA CYS A 62 -8.24 2.33 -3.06
C CYS A 62 -7.96 3.76 -2.55
N GLY A 63 -6.70 4.16 -2.41
CA GLY A 63 -6.33 5.51 -1.99
C GLY A 63 -6.36 5.79 -0.48
N VAL A 64 -6.82 4.86 0.37
CA VAL A 64 -6.88 5.06 1.83
C VAL A 64 -5.51 5.44 2.40
N CYS A 65 -4.44 4.76 1.98
CA CYS A 65 -3.08 5.08 2.43
C CYS A 65 -2.63 6.52 2.10
N ALA A 66 -3.08 7.07 0.97
CA ALA A 66 -2.79 8.46 0.58
C ALA A 66 -3.61 9.44 1.44
N ASN A 67 -4.90 9.15 1.67
CA ASN A 67 -5.78 9.96 2.52
C ASN A 67 -5.28 10.03 3.97
N GLU A 68 -4.85 8.91 4.53
CA GLU A 68 -4.40 8.82 5.93
C GLU A 68 -2.95 9.29 6.13
N CYS A 69 -2.24 9.70 5.08
CA CYS A 69 -0.87 10.15 5.20
C CYS A 69 -0.82 11.61 5.69
N PRO A 70 -0.43 11.90 6.95
CA PRO A 70 -0.49 13.26 7.50
C PRO A 70 0.45 14.26 6.82
N VAL A 71 1.46 13.76 6.12
CA VAL A 71 2.49 14.55 5.42
C VAL A 71 2.37 14.45 3.89
N ASN A 72 1.29 13.87 3.36
CA ASN A 72 1.06 13.71 1.92
C ASN A 72 2.25 13.10 1.15
N ALA A 73 2.93 12.12 1.76
CA ALA A 73 4.05 11.41 1.16
C ALA A 73 3.61 10.34 0.14
N ILE A 74 2.32 10.05 0.00
CA ILE A 74 1.80 9.06 -0.94
C ILE A 74 0.93 9.76 -1.98
N GLU A 75 1.28 9.58 -3.24
CA GLU A 75 0.57 10.15 -4.38
C GLU A 75 -0.16 9.05 -5.18
N MET A 76 -1.42 9.29 -5.56
CA MET A 76 -2.14 8.37 -6.42
C MET A 76 -1.87 8.68 -7.90
N ARG A 77 -1.21 7.77 -8.61
CA ARG A 77 -0.91 7.86 -10.06
C ARG A 77 -1.79 6.90 -10.83
N ARG A 78 -2.19 7.26 -12.06
CA ARG A 78 -2.91 6.34 -12.95
C ARG A 78 -2.03 5.13 -13.26
N GLU A 79 -2.59 3.92 -13.24
CA GLU A 79 -1.89 2.71 -13.64
C GLU A 79 -1.66 2.75 -15.17
N GLU A 80 -0.41 2.58 -15.58
CA GLU A 80 -0.04 2.40 -16.98
C GLU A 80 0.07 0.89 -17.21
N LYS A 81 -0.64 0.38 -18.22
CA LYS A 81 -0.65 -1.04 -18.58
C LYS A 81 0.31 -1.33 -19.71
#